data_AF-A0A5J4QLM6-F1
#
_entry.id   AF-A0A5J4QLM6-F1
#
_cell.length_a   1.000
_cell.length_b   1.000
_cell.length_c   1.000
_cell.angle_alpha   90.00
_cell.angle_beta   90.00
_cell.angle_gamma   90.00
#
_symmetry.space_group_name_H-M   'P 1'
#
loop_
_entity.id
_entity.type
_entity.pdbx_description
1 polymer ?
#
loop_
_entity_poly.entity_id
_entity_poly.type
_entity_poly.pdbx_seq_one_letter_code
_entity_poly.pdbx_strand_id
1 'polypeptide(L)'
;MGKKIVTFGEIMLRLSSPANTRFIQSDTFDVVYGGGEANVAVSCANYGHEAYFVTKLPKHEIGQSAVNALRKYGVRTDFIARGGNRVGIYYLESGVSMRP
;
A
#
# COMPACT_ATOMS: atom_id res chain seq x y z
N MET A 1 -9.17 -25.02 4.61
CA MET A 1 -9.24 -24.28 5.89
C MET A 1 -8.21 -23.16 5.85
N GLY A 2 -8.62 -21.91 6.05
CA GLY A 2 -7.71 -20.76 6.04
C GLY A 2 -6.73 -20.83 7.22
N LYS A 3 -5.47 -20.45 7.01
CA LYS A 3 -4.47 -20.33 8.09
C LYS A 3 -4.36 -18.88 8.54
N LYS A 4 -3.96 -18.67 9.79
CA LYS A 4 -3.53 -17.35 10.27
C LYS A 4 -2.14 -17.03 9.72
N ILE A 5 -1.99 -15.89 9.05
CA ILE A 5 -0.73 -15.42 8.48
C ILE A 5 -0.48 -14.01 9.00
N VAL A 6 0.74 -13.76 9.49
CA VAL A 6 1.16 -12.45 9.99
C VAL A 6 2.34 -12.00 9.16
N THR A 7 2.25 -10.78 8.66
CA THR A 7 3.33 -10.10 7.94
C THR A 7 3.68 -8.82 8.69
N PHE A 8 4.92 -8.36 8.58
CA PHE A 8 5.41 -7.17 9.26
C PHE A 8 6.25 -6.36 8.28
N GLY A 9 5.97 -5.07 8.17
CA GLY A 9 6.70 -4.19 7.26
C GLY A 9 6.12 -2.79 7.19
N GLU A 10 6.51 -2.07 6.15
CA GLU A 10 6.01 -0.74 5.84
C GLU A 10 5.02 -0.79 4.67
N ILE A 11 3.96 0.02 4.75
CA ILE A 11 3.08 0.32 3.62
C ILE A 11 3.24 1.80 3.29
N MET A 12 3.57 2.08 2.03
CA MET A 12 3.84 3.43 1.55
C MET A 12 2.75 3.90 0.59
N LEU A 13 2.62 5.21 0.47
CA LEU A 13 1.84 5.85 -0.58
C LEU A 13 2.70 5.97 -1.84
N ARG A 14 2.31 5.23 -2.88
CA ARG A 14 2.81 5.39 -4.24
C ARG A 14 2.00 6.47 -4.96
N LEU A 15 2.70 7.46 -5.51
CA LEU A 15 2.17 8.48 -6.41
C LEU A 15 2.66 8.19 -7.82
N SER A 16 1.78 7.65 -8.66
CA SER A 16 2.12 7.22 -10.03
C SER A 16 1.66 8.24 -11.06
N SER A 17 2.52 8.61 -12.01
CA SER A 17 2.08 9.47 -13.11
C SER A 17 1.14 8.69 -14.04
N PRO A 18 -0.04 9.25 -14.40
CA PRO A 18 -1.02 8.59 -15.23
C PRO A 18 -0.57 8.53 -16.70
N ALA A 19 -1.18 7.62 -17.46
CA ALA A 19 -1.09 7.54 -18.93
C ALA A 19 0.34 7.60 -19.51
N ASN A 20 1.33 7.04 -18.81
CA ASN A 20 2.76 7.08 -19.18
C ASN A 20 3.33 8.50 -19.33
N THR A 21 2.72 9.49 -18.68
CA THR A 21 3.27 10.84 -18.57
C THR A 21 4.52 10.82 -17.68
N ARG A 22 5.47 11.70 -17.98
CA ARG A 22 6.62 11.94 -17.10
C ARG A 22 6.23 12.89 -15.97
N PHE A 23 7.02 12.95 -14.90
CA PHE A 23 6.76 13.87 -13.79
C PHE A 23 6.60 15.32 -14.22
N ILE A 24 7.40 15.78 -15.20
CA ILE A 24 7.33 17.17 -15.70
C ILE A 24 6.12 17.45 -16.60
N GLN A 25 5.38 16.42 -16.99
CA GLN A 25 4.21 16.51 -17.88
C GLN A 25 2.89 16.30 -17.11
N SER A 26 2.99 15.99 -15.81
CA SER A 26 1.87 15.48 -15.04
C SER A 26 1.47 16.44 -13.94
N ASP A 27 0.21 16.88 -13.99
CA ASP A 27 -0.39 17.71 -12.95
C ASP A 27 -1.14 16.87 -11.89
N THR A 28 -1.19 15.55 -12.07
CA THR A 28 -1.93 14.63 -11.20
C THR A 28 -1.17 13.34 -10.96
N PHE A 29 -1.48 12.65 -9.85
CA PHE A 29 -0.90 11.35 -9.54
C PHE A 29 -1.98 10.37 -9.09
N ASP A 30 -1.88 9.14 -9.58
CA ASP A 30 -2.67 8.02 -9.09
C ASP A 30 -2.17 7.60 -7.70
N VAL A 31 -3.08 7.52 -6.74
CA VAL A 31 -2.82 7.19 -5.33
C VAL A 31 -2.97 5.70 -5.13
N VAL A 32 -1.88 5.02 -4.77
CA VAL A 32 -1.89 3.58 -4.44
C VAL A 32 -1.14 3.34 -3.15
N TYR A 33 -1.72 2.58 -2.22
CA TYR A 33 -1.02 2.15 -1.01
C TYR A 33 -0.47 0.74 -1.21
N GLY A 34 0.83 0.55 -0.99
CA GLY A 34 1.47 -0.75 -1.20
C GLY A 34 2.81 -0.87 -0.47
N GLY A 35 3.27 -2.10 -0.34
CA GLY A 35 4.52 -2.50 0.31
C GLY A 35 4.73 -3.99 0.10
N GLY A 36 5.96 -4.49 0.14
CA GLY A 36 6.24 -5.89 -0.19
C GLY A 36 5.44 -6.86 0.67
N GLU A 37 5.51 -6.67 1.99
CA GLU A 37 4.85 -7.51 2.99
C GLU A 37 3.34 -7.24 3.05
N ALA A 38 2.93 -5.98 2.83
CA ALA A 38 1.51 -5.62 2.72
C ALA A 38 0.83 -6.32 1.51
N ASN A 39 1.53 -6.38 0.37
CA ASN A 39 1.04 -7.07 -0.82
C ASN A 39 0.92 -8.58 -0.59
N VAL A 40 1.87 -9.19 0.13
CA VAL A 40 1.78 -10.59 0.55
C VAL A 40 0.55 -10.81 1.45
N ALA A 41 0.31 -9.93 2.42
CA ALA A 41 -0.88 -10.00 3.28
C ALA A 41 -2.19 -9.96 2.48
N VAL A 42 -2.27 -9.04 1.52
CA VAL A 42 -3.42 -8.91 0.60
C VAL A 42 -3.63 -10.18 -0.21
N SER A 43 -2.56 -10.73 -0.80
CA SER A 43 -2.65 -12.00 -1.55
C SER A 43 -3.12 -13.15 -0.67
N CYS A 44 -2.60 -13.27 0.55
CA CYS A 44 -3.04 -14.28 1.51
C CYS A 44 -4.52 -14.12 1.88
N ALA A 45 -4.99 -12.88 2.11
CA ALA A 45 -6.41 -12.60 2.37
C ALA A 45 -7.30 -13.01 1.18
N ASN A 46 -6.88 -12.66 -0.04
CA ASN A 46 -7.59 -13.03 -1.27
C ASN A 46 -7.66 -14.56 -1.48
N TYR A 47 -6.69 -15.33 -0.99
CA TYR A 47 -6.70 -16.79 -1.02
C TYR A 47 -7.48 -17.43 0.15
N GLY A 48 -8.23 -16.63 0.92
CA GLY A 48 -9.07 -17.13 2.01
C GLY A 48 -8.29 -17.47 3.29
N HIS A 49 -7.09 -16.94 3.46
CA HIS A 49 -6.36 -16.99 4.73
C HIS A 49 -6.71 -15.81 5.63
N GLU A 50 -6.56 -15.98 6.94
CA GLU A 50 -6.71 -14.88 7.88
C GLU A 50 -5.38 -14.11 7.99
N ALA A 51 -5.21 -13.13 7.10
CA ALA A 51 -3.98 -12.35 7.01
C ALA A 51 -4.03 -11.10 7.91
N TYR A 52 -2.96 -10.89 8.67
CA TYR A 52 -2.74 -9.71 9.51
C TYR A 52 -1.51 -8.95 9.02
N PHE A 53 -1.56 -7.62 9.07
CA PHE A 53 -0.42 -6.77 8.78
C PHE A 53 -0.03 -5.97 10.02
N VAL A 54 1.19 -6.21 10.52
CA VAL A 54 1.79 -5.47 11.63
C VAL A 54 2.58 -4.31 11.04
N THR A 55 2.28 -3.09 11.45
CA THR A 55 2.98 -1.88 11.00
C THR A 55 2.71 -0.71 11.95
N LYS A 56 3.27 0.46 11.66
CA LYS A 56 2.94 1.72 12.36
C LYS A 56 2.53 2.78 11.35
N LEU A 57 1.36 3.38 11.52
CA LEU A 57 0.83 4.44 10.66
C LEU A 57 0.40 5.67 11.46
N PRO A 58 0.57 6.91 10.96
CA PRO A 58 0.07 8.11 11.62
C PRO A 58 -1.44 8.09 11.85
N LYS A 59 -1.91 8.96 12.75
CA LYS A 59 -3.34 9.12 13.04
C LYS A 59 -4.09 9.98 12.02
N HIS A 60 -3.38 10.77 11.22
CA HIS A 60 -3.96 11.63 10.18
C HIS A 60 -4.49 10.84 8.98
N GLU A 61 -5.17 11.53 8.07
CA GLU A 61 -6.03 11.03 7.00
C GLU A 61 -5.27 10.17 5.98
N ILE A 62 -4.03 10.52 5.65
CA ILE A 62 -3.18 9.71 4.76
C ILE A 62 -2.84 8.35 5.43
N GLY A 63 -2.54 8.34 6.73
CA GLY A 63 -2.33 7.10 7.48
C GLY A 63 -3.61 6.26 7.57
N GLN A 64 -4.76 6.92 7.76
CA GLN A 64 -6.05 6.24 7.76
C GLN A 64 -6.41 5.64 6.39
N SER A 65 -6.05 6.33 5.30
CA SER A 65 -6.22 5.82 3.93
C SER A 65 -5.44 4.53 3.69
N ALA A 66 -4.21 4.42 4.20
CA ALA A 66 -3.44 3.18 4.15
C ALA A 66 -4.10 2.03 4.94
N VAL A 67 -4.64 2.31 6.13
CA VAL A 67 -5.42 1.32 6.92
C VAL A 67 -6.66 0.86 6.14
N ASN A 68 -7.37 1.80 5.51
CA ASN A 68 -8.57 1.48 4.73
C ASN A 68 -8.23 0.67 3.49
N ALA A 69 -7.10 0.93 2.83
CA ALA A 69 -6.63 0.15 1.69
C ALA A 69 -6.40 -1.32 2.06
N LEU A 70 -5.78 -1.60 3.21
CA LEU A 70 -5.61 -2.97 3.71
C LEU A 70 -6.95 -3.65 4.01
N ARG A 71 -7.86 -2.95 4.70
CA ARG A 71 -9.20 -3.46 5.04
C ARG A 71 -10.04 -3.78 3.81
N LYS A 72 -9.94 -2.96 2.76
CA LYS A 72 -10.63 -3.17 1.47
C LYS A 72 -10.36 -4.55 0.88
N TYR A 73 -9.16 -5.10 1.10
CA TYR A 73 -8.76 -6.42 0.62
C TYR A 73 -8.85 -7.52 1.69
N GLY A 74 -9.56 -7.29 2.80
CA GLY A 74 -9.78 -8.29 3.84
C GLY A 74 -8.60 -8.52 4.78
N VAL A 75 -7.54 -7.70 4.73
CA VAL A 75 -6.42 -7.80 5.68
C VAL A 75 -6.86 -7.26 7.05
N ARG A 76 -6.58 -8.04 8.09
CA ARG A 76 -6.80 -7.70 9.50
C ARG A 76 -5.81 -6.60 9.93
N THR A 77 -6.31 -5.59 10.64
CA THR A 77 -5.57 -4.35 10.96
C THR A 77 -5.40 -4.13 12.47
N ASP A 78 -5.65 -5.18 13.24
CA ASP A 78 -5.70 -5.24 14.70
C ASP A 78 -4.35 -4.84 15.33
N PHE A 79 -3.25 -5.11 14.62
CA PHE A 79 -1.88 -4.86 15.09
C PHE A 79 -1.21 -3.65 14.42
N ILE A 80 -1.99 -2.75 13.83
CA ILE A 80 -1.46 -1.48 13.30
C ILE A 80 -1.34 -0.48 14.46
N ALA A 81 -0.11 -0.23 14.89
CA ALA A 81 0.17 0.82 15.86
C ALA A 81 -0.11 2.20 15.23
N ARG A 82 -0.73 3.11 15.99
CA ARG A 82 -1.07 4.45 15.50
C ARG A 82 -0.18 5.53 16.11
N GLY A 83 0.68 6.16 15.30
CA GLY A 83 1.57 7.25 15.73
C GLY A 83 2.66 7.58 14.70
N GLY A 84 3.45 8.61 14.98
CA GLY A 84 4.38 9.21 14.01
C GLY A 84 3.73 10.32 13.18
N ASN A 85 4.54 10.97 12.34
CA ASN A 85 4.17 12.26 11.72
C ASN A 85 3.85 12.17 10.22
N ARG A 86 4.28 11.10 9.52
CA ARG A 86 4.06 10.94 8.08
C ARG A 86 4.01 9.47 7.65
N VAL A 87 3.42 9.24 6.49
CA VAL A 87 3.51 7.97 5.75
C VAL A 87 4.69 8.05 4.78
N GLY A 88 5.42 6.96 4.57
CA GLY A 88 6.43 6.88 3.50
C GLY A 88 5.78 7.12 2.13
N ILE A 89 6.40 7.93 1.29
CA ILE A 89 5.89 8.28 -0.04
C ILE A 89 6.99 7.99 -1.04
N TYR A 90 6.63 7.38 -2.17
CA TYR A 90 7.50 7.31 -3.33
C TYR A 90 6.73 7.67 -4.60
N TYR A 91 7.46 8.28 -5.54
CA TYR A 91 6.94 8.65 -6.84
C TYR A 91 7.35 7.58 -7.85
N LEU A 92 6.42 7.20 -8.72
CA LEU A 92 6.68 6.22 -9.78
C LEU A 92 6.31 6.84 -11.13
N GLU A 93 7.32 7.08 -11.96
CA GLU A 93 7.13 7.36 -13.39
C GLU A 93 6.96 6.00 -14.08
N SER A 94 5.81 5.79 -14.72
CA SER A 94 5.56 4.53 -15.43
C SER A 94 6.53 4.43 -16.61
N GLY A 95 7.41 3.41 -16.56
CA GLY A 95 8.34 3.15 -17.64
C GLY A 95 7.61 2.64 -18.88
N VAL A 96 7.94 3.18 -20.04
CA VAL A 96 7.61 2.62 -21.35
C VAL A 96 8.81 1.79 -21.83
N SER A 97 8.71 0.47 -21.78
CA SER A 97 9.63 -0.47 -22.46
C SER A 97 8.98 -0.85 -23.81
N MET A 98 9.59 -0.97 -24.98
CA MET A 98 10.93 -0.77 -25.54
C MET A 98 10.66 -0.08 -26.91
N ARG A 99 11.44 0.92 -27.36
CA ARG A 99 11.44 1.26 -28.80
C ARG A 99 12.17 0.12 -29.55
N PRO A 100 11.70 -0.28 -30.75
CA PRO A 100 12.10 -1.52 -31.43
C PRO A 100 13.62 -1.68 -31.60
#